data_AF-A0AA38IRN1-F1
#
_entry.id   AF-A0AA38IRN1-F1
#
_cell.length_a   1.000
_cell.length_b   1.000
_cell.length_c   1.000
_cell.angle_alpha   90.00
_cell.angle_beta   90.00
_cell.angle_gamma   90.00
#
_symmetry.space_group_name_H-M   'P 1'
#
loop_
_entity.id
_entity.type
_entity.pdbx_description
1 polymer ?
#
loop_
_entity_poly.entity_id
_entity_poly.type
_entity_poly.pdbx_seq_one_letter_code
_entity_poly.pdbx_strand_id
1 'polypeptide(L)'
;MPVSCNNCEGAITPTTPSIKCSGVCKKYLHLKCLGVTEAESADIISDKSSWICPKCSGPASNMISAERIEEIIKKQLIIMQNELKMSIDSNFKNIMDRLTVVENDVRVIQEEWKEFKDSNNNCNRDNIYDLNSVVLEIEERKLRSANVLLFNIAESTASSIAQKIEDDLKQVASILAPLGSFPKPNKVIRLGNSKPNVVRPLKIIYDNEASVKDVLRSNKINPNRKYHFRPDLTKIQRDYNNKVRDEFHDRLSKGESDVALKYKENLLHITKKRFSVDLSKKQ
;
A
#
# COMPACT_ATOMS: atom_id res chain seq x y z
N MET A 1 -52.15 29.50 77.62
CA MET A 1 -52.89 28.25 77.88
C MET A 1 -51.90 27.16 78.27
N PRO A 2 -52.18 26.33 79.29
CA PRO A 2 -51.32 25.20 79.61
C PRO A 2 -51.23 24.26 78.40
N VAL A 3 -50.01 23.91 77.99
CA VAL A 3 -49.79 22.94 76.91
C VAL A 3 -49.88 21.55 77.52
N SER A 4 -50.74 20.68 76.98
CA SER A 4 -50.88 19.30 77.43
C SER A 4 -50.14 18.32 76.51
N CYS A 5 -49.65 17.23 77.10
CA CYS A 5 -49.00 16.16 76.38
C CYS A 5 -50.01 15.38 75.54
N ASN A 6 -49.73 15.21 74.25
CA ASN A 6 -50.65 14.51 73.33
C ASN A 6 -50.72 12.99 73.52
N ASN A 7 -50.02 12.42 74.51
CA ASN A 7 -50.11 10.99 74.82
C ASN A 7 -50.86 10.70 76.13
N CYS A 8 -50.58 11.45 77.19
CA CYS A 8 -51.16 11.23 78.51
C CYS A 8 -52.12 12.34 78.98
N GLU A 9 -52.29 13.38 78.16
CA GLU A 9 -53.09 14.59 78.44
C GLU A 9 -52.62 15.42 79.66
N GLY A 10 -51.58 14.98 80.36
CA GLY A 10 -50.97 15.71 81.47
C GLY A 10 -50.35 17.04 81.05
N ALA A 11 -50.33 18.01 81.97
CA ALA A 11 -49.74 19.32 81.73
C ALA A 11 -48.22 19.23 81.50
N ILE A 12 -47.72 19.98 80.52
CA ILE A 12 -46.29 20.17 80.27
C ILE A 12 -45.85 21.43 81.00
N THR A 13 -44.95 21.27 81.95
CA THR A 13 -44.32 22.37 82.68
C THR A 13 -42.89 22.59 82.19
N PRO A 14 -42.29 23.78 82.42
CA PRO A 14 -40.90 24.04 82.06
C PRO A 14 -39.88 23.08 82.69
N THR A 15 -40.25 22.44 83.80
CA THR A 15 -39.43 21.46 84.52
C THR A 15 -39.56 20.04 83.99
N THR A 16 -40.56 19.75 83.15
CA THR A 16 -40.76 18.42 82.59
C THR A 16 -40.15 18.32 81.19
N PRO A 17 -39.24 17.36 80.93
CA PRO A 17 -38.62 17.20 79.62
C PRO A 17 -39.67 16.79 78.58
N SER A 18 -39.78 17.61 77.54
CA SER A 18 -40.78 17.45 76.48
C SER A 18 -40.20 17.88 75.13
N ILE A 19 -40.76 17.35 74.05
CA ILE A 19 -40.38 17.70 72.68
C ILE A 19 -41.60 18.02 71.84
N LYS A 20 -41.46 19.00 70.94
CA LYS A 20 -42.48 19.35 69.94
C LYS A 20 -42.25 18.53 68.68
N CYS A 21 -43.28 17.85 68.21
CA CYS A 21 -43.21 17.16 66.92
C CYS A 21 -43.05 18.17 65.77
N SER A 22 -42.00 18.01 64.97
CA SER A 22 -41.76 18.78 63.73
C SER A 22 -42.67 18.32 62.56
N GLY A 23 -43.36 17.19 62.70
CA GLY A 23 -44.34 16.70 61.74
C GLY A 23 -45.66 17.50 61.72
N VAL A 24 -46.70 16.90 61.13
CA VAL A 24 -47.98 17.59 60.86
C VAL A 24 -48.74 17.96 62.15
N CYS A 25 -48.66 17.16 63.21
CA CYS A 25 -49.47 17.42 64.40
C CYS A 25 -49.01 18.66 65.19
N LYS A 26 -47.72 19.03 65.13
CA LYS A 26 -47.11 20.15 65.88
C LYS A 26 -47.36 20.12 67.40
N LYS A 27 -47.77 18.98 67.96
CA LYS A 27 -48.09 18.81 69.38
C LYS A 27 -46.85 18.45 70.18
N TYR A 28 -46.89 18.74 71.48
CA TYR A 28 -45.83 18.39 72.42
C TYR A 28 -46.11 17.04 73.08
N LEU A 29 -45.04 16.29 73.37
CA LEU A 29 -45.10 15.05 74.12
C LEU A 29 -44.04 15.05 75.21
N HIS A 30 -44.36 14.50 76.39
CA HIS A 30 -43.35 14.20 77.40
C HIS A 30 -42.41 13.12 76.88
N LEU A 31 -41.10 13.28 77.11
CA LEU A 31 -40.11 12.27 76.70
C LEU A 31 -40.33 10.94 77.42
N LYS A 32 -40.76 10.98 78.69
CA LYS A 32 -41.17 9.80 79.45
C LYS A 32 -42.35 9.05 78.81
N CYS A 33 -43.32 9.78 78.24
CA CYS A 33 -44.46 9.17 77.55
C CYS A 33 -44.09 8.53 76.22
N LEU A 34 -42.88 8.77 75.71
CA LEU A 34 -42.32 8.12 74.53
C LEU A 34 -41.44 6.91 74.89
N GLY A 35 -41.25 6.61 76.18
CA GLY A 35 -40.37 5.53 76.64
C GLY A 35 -38.88 5.80 76.46
N VAL A 36 -38.50 7.06 76.22
CA VAL A 36 -37.11 7.48 75.96
C VAL A 36 -36.35 7.57 77.28
N THR A 37 -35.14 7.02 77.31
CA THR A 37 -34.24 7.09 78.48
C THR A 37 -33.62 8.49 78.64
N GLU A 38 -33.11 8.83 79.82
CA GLU A 38 -32.52 10.17 80.05
C GLU A 38 -31.32 10.46 79.11
N ALA A 39 -30.51 9.45 78.78
CA ALA A 39 -29.41 9.59 77.84
C ALA A 39 -29.89 9.93 76.42
N GLU A 40 -30.85 9.17 75.90
CA GLU A 40 -31.46 9.42 74.57
C GLU A 40 -32.22 10.75 74.51
N SER A 41 -32.74 11.21 75.66
CA SER A 41 -33.45 12.47 75.76
C SER A 41 -32.53 13.68 75.50
N ALA A 42 -31.26 13.61 75.92
CA ALA A 42 -30.28 14.66 75.68
C ALA A 42 -29.96 14.81 74.19
N ASP A 43 -29.79 13.68 73.49
CA ASP A 43 -29.50 13.65 72.06
C ASP A 43 -30.67 14.22 71.24
N ILE A 44 -31.89 13.80 71.56
CA ILE A 44 -33.11 14.27 70.90
C ILE A 44 -33.38 15.76 71.17
N ILE A 45 -33.06 16.25 72.37
CA ILE A 45 -33.15 17.69 72.70
C ILE A 45 -32.00 18.48 72.04
N SER A 46 -30.88 17.87 71.67
CA SER A 46 -29.78 18.58 70.99
C SER A 46 -30.11 18.89 69.53
N ASP A 47 -30.75 17.95 68.81
CA ASP A 47 -31.21 18.12 67.43
C ASP A 47 -32.68 18.57 67.36
N LYS A 48 -32.97 19.76 67.92
CA LYS A 48 -34.32 20.33 68.08
C LYS A 48 -35.14 20.44 66.80
N SER A 49 -34.52 20.34 65.62
CA SER A 49 -35.15 20.71 64.35
C SER A 49 -35.93 19.59 63.66
N SER A 50 -35.60 18.31 63.89
CA SER A 50 -35.97 17.24 62.95
C SER A 50 -36.90 16.16 63.52
N TRP A 51 -37.17 16.15 64.83
CA TRP A 51 -37.90 15.03 65.44
C TRP A 51 -39.39 14.97 65.06
N ILE A 52 -39.82 13.83 64.51
CA ILE A 52 -41.22 13.56 64.12
C ILE A 52 -41.77 12.44 65.00
N CYS A 53 -42.94 12.66 65.63
CA CYS A 53 -43.51 11.67 66.53
C CYS A 53 -43.98 10.40 65.79
N PRO A 54 -44.07 9.24 66.46
CA PRO A 54 -44.48 7.97 65.83
C PRO A 54 -45.83 8.04 65.08
N LYS A 55 -46.77 8.85 65.59
CA LYS A 55 -48.06 9.08 64.93
C LYS A 55 -47.93 9.89 63.62
N CYS A 56 -46.91 10.74 63.52
CA CYS A 56 -46.60 11.51 62.31
C CYS A 56 -45.59 10.81 61.39
N SER A 57 -44.81 9.85 61.88
CA SER A 57 -43.80 9.11 61.10
C SER A 57 -44.34 7.80 60.52
N GLY A 58 -45.65 7.55 60.58
CA GLY A 58 -46.27 6.35 59.99
C GLY A 58 -46.03 6.26 58.47
N PRO A 59 -46.25 5.08 57.86
CA PRO A 59 -45.94 4.79 56.45
C PRO A 59 -46.61 5.72 55.42
N ALA A 60 -47.61 6.50 55.83
CA ALA A 60 -48.25 7.52 55.01
C ALA A 60 -47.44 8.83 54.86
N SER A 61 -46.40 9.06 55.68
CA SER A 61 -45.61 10.30 55.67
C SER A 61 -44.45 10.34 54.67
N ASN A 62 -44.08 9.17 54.09
CA ASN A 62 -43.06 9.04 53.05
C ASN A 62 -43.64 8.84 51.63
N MET A 63 -44.95 8.93 51.45
CA MET A 63 -45.52 8.95 50.10
C MET A 63 -45.24 10.32 49.46
N ILE A 64 -44.22 10.37 48.61
CA ILE A 64 -44.12 11.40 47.58
C ILE A 64 -45.47 11.41 46.85
N SER A 65 -46.17 12.55 46.85
CA SER A 65 -47.48 12.64 46.19
C SER A 65 -47.32 12.26 44.71
N ALA A 66 -48.32 11.60 44.15
CA ALA A 66 -48.32 11.22 42.73
C ALA A 66 -48.00 12.41 41.81
N GLU A 67 -48.45 13.61 42.18
CA GLU A 67 -48.16 14.88 41.51
C GLU A 67 -46.65 15.20 41.45
N ARG A 68 -45.92 14.95 42.53
CA ARG A 68 -44.47 15.21 42.59
C ARG A 68 -43.68 14.16 41.81
N ILE A 69 -44.17 12.92 41.73
CA ILE A 69 -43.61 11.89 40.83
C ILE A 69 -43.83 12.29 39.37
N GLU A 70 -45.03 12.74 39.01
CA GLU A 70 -45.34 13.22 37.67
C GLU A 70 -44.44 14.40 37.26
N GLU A 71 -44.19 15.35 38.17
CA GLU A 71 -43.30 16.48 37.93
C GLU A 71 -41.85 16.03 37.68
N ILE A 72 -41.35 15.05 38.43
CA ILE A 72 -40.01 14.48 38.24
C ILE A 72 -39.91 13.78 36.88
N ILE A 73 -40.92 12.98 36.51
CA ILE A 73 -40.95 12.29 35.21
C ILE A 73 -40.97 13.30 34.06
N LYS A 74 -41.78 14.37 34.16
CA LYS A 74 -41.82 15.44 33.14
C LYS A 74 -40.46 16.13 32.99
N LYS A 75 -39.79 16.45 34.11
CA LYS A 75 -38.44 17.04 34.07
C LYS A 75 -37.43 16.09 33.42
N GLN A 76 -37.47 14.80 33.78
CA GLN A 76 -36.57 13.80 33.20
C GLN A 76 -36.81 13.62 31.70
N LEU A 77 -38.07 13.62 31.25
CA LEU A 77 -38.42 13.54 29.82
C LEU A 77 -37.89 14.74 29.05
N ILE A 78 -37.99 15.95 29.60
CA ILE A 78 -37.44 17.16 28.95
C ILE A 78 -35.92 17.07 28.83
N ILE A 79 -35.22 16.60 29.86
CA ILE A 79 -33.76 16.42 29.82
C ILE A 79 -33.39 15.42 28.71
N MET A 80 -34.03 14.25 28.69
CA MET A 80 -33.77 13.23 27.67
C MET A 80 -34.09 13.73 26.25
N GLN A 81 -35.17 14.49 26.07
CA GLN A 81 -35.50 15.09 24.78
C GLN A 81 -34.44 16.09 24.31
N ASN A 82 -33.92 16.91 25.23
CA ASN A 82 -32.87 17.88 24.91
C ASN A 82 -31.54 17.20 24.57
N GLU A 83 -31.14 16.17 25.32
CA GLU A 83 -29.93 15.38 25.04
C GLU A 83 -30.02 14.68 23.68
N LEU A 84 -31.17 14.07 23.39
CA LEU A 84 -31.41 13.43 22.10
C LEU A 84 -31.34 14.44 20.96
N LYS A 85 -31.95 15.62 21.12
CA LYS A 85 -31.90 16.69 20.13
C LYS A 85 -30.47 17.16 19.87
N MET A 86 -29.70 17.42 20.92
CA MET A 86 -28.29 17.83 20.79
C MET A 86 -27.44 16.77 20.09
N SER A 87 -27.67 15.49 20.39
CA SER A 87 -26.99 14.37 19.74
C SER A 87 -27.32 14.30 18.24
N ILE A 88 -28.60 14.44 17.89
CA ILE A 88 -29.05 14.46 16.49
C ILE A 88 -28.44 15.65 15.74
N ASP A 89 -28.50 16.86 16.30
CA ASP A 89 -27.96 18.07 15.66
C ASP A 89 -26.44 17.96 15.44
N SER A 90 -25.71 17.41 16.41
CA SER A 90 -24.28 17.16 16.30
C SER A 90 -23.94 16.15 15.19
N ASN A 91 -24.68 15.04 15.14
CA ASN A 91 -24.48 14.02 14.10
C ASN A 91 -24.85 14.55 12.72
N PHE A 92 -25.94 15.31 12.61
CA PHE A 92 -26.36 15.93 11.37
C PHE A 92 -25.30 16.90 10.84
N LYS A 93 -24.75 17.75 11.73
CA LYS A 93 -23.64 18.63 11.38
C LYS A 93 -22.41 17.86 10.89
N ASN A 94 -22.00 16.80 11.60
CA ASN A 94 -20.87 15.97 11.19
C ASN A 94 -21.07 15.33 9.81
N ILE A 95 -22.27 14.82 9.53
CA ILE A 95 -22.61 14.23 8.23
C ILE A 95 -22.56 15.29 7.13
N MET A 96 -23.12 16.48 7.37
CA MET A 96 -23.07 17.60 6.42
C MET A 96 -21.63 18.02 6.12
N ASP A 97 -20.78 18.16 7.14
CA ASP A 97 -19.37 18.49 6.95
C ASP A 97 -18.67 17.42 6.08
N ARG A 98 -18.93 16.14 6.33
CA ARG A 98 -18.38 15.04 5.51
C ARG A 98 -18.91 15.05 4.08
N LEU A 99 -20.18 15.39 3.86
CA LEU A 99 -20.74 15.52 2.51
C LEU A 99 -20.03 16.62 1.73
N THR A 100 -19.78 17.79 2.35
CA THR A 100 -19.07 18.88 1.66
C THR A 100 -17.64 18.52 1.27
N VAL A 101 -16.93 17.73 2.10
CA VAL A 101 -15.59 17.24 1.77
C VAL A 101 -15.65 16.30 0.56
N VAL A 102 -16.58 15.34 0.56
CA VAL A 102 -16.73 14.39 -0.56
C VAL A 102 -17.12 15.10 -1.85
N GLU A 103 -18.01 16.09 -1.80
CA GLU A 103 -18.37 16.90 -2.96
C GLU A 103 -17.16 17.65 -3.53
N ASN A 104 -16.30 18.18 -2.67
CA ASN A 104 -15.07 18.83 -3.09
C ASN A 104 -14.09 17.84 -3.73
N ASP A 105 -13.89 16.66 -3.14
CA ASP A 105 -13.00 15.62 -3.66
C ASP A 105 -13.48 15.14 -5.05
N VAL A 106 -14.78 14.93 -5.22
CA VAL A 106 -15.37 14.56 -6.52
C VAL A 106 -15.09 15.63 -7.57
N ARG A 107 -15.22 16.92 -7.21
CA ARG A 107 -14.91 18.03 -8.12
C ARG A 107 -13.43 18.04 -8.53
N VAL A 108 -12.51 17.90 -7.56
CA VAL A 108 -11.06 17.86 -7.84
C VAL A 108 -10.71 16.70 -8.75
N ILE A 109 -11.22 15.49 -8.44
CA ILE A 109 -10.99 14.30 -9.28
C ILE A 109 -11.49 14.53 -10.71
N GLN A 110 -12.66 15.18 -10.87
CA GLN A 110 -13.20 15.49 -12.20
C GLN A 110 -12.31 16.47 -12.99
N GLU A 111 -11.74 17.47 -12.32
CA GLU A 111 -10.81 18.43 -12.93
C GLU A 111 -9.50 17.72 -13.34
N GLU A 112 -8.89 16.94 -12.46
CA GLU A 112 -7.70 16.14 -12.76
C GLU A 112 -7.93 15.17 -13.93
N TRP A 113 -9.10 14.53 -13.99
CA TRP A 113 -9.45 13.62 -15.08
C TRP A 113 -9.55 14.34 -16.42
N LYS A 114 -10.08 15.57 -16.41
CA LYS A 114 -10.18 16.41 -17.60
C LYS A 114 -8.79 16.83 -18.07
N GLU A 115 -7.93 17.28 -17.17
CA GLU A 115 -6.55 17.64 -17.49
C GLU A 115 -5.75 16.44 -18.04
N PHE A 116 -5.90 15.26 -17.44
CA PHE A 116 -5.27 14.03 -17.92
C PHE A 116 -5.76 13.65 -19.33
N LYS A 117 -7.07 13.75 -19.57
CA LYS A 117 -7.67 13.44 -20.87
C LYS A 117 -7.23 14.42 -21.96
N ASP A 118 -7.17 15.70 -21.63
CA ASP A 118 -6.73 16.75 -22.56
C ASP A 118 -5.22 16.60 -22.85
N SER A 119 -4.41 16.24 -21.84
CA SER A 119 -2.99 15.92 -22.01
C SER A 119 -2.76 14.67 -22.88
N ASN A 120 -3.63 13.66 -22.75
CA ASN A 120 -3.55 12.41 -23.54
C ASN A 120 -4.05 12.57 -24.99
N ASN A 121 -4.88 13.59 -25.27
CA ASN A 121 -5.28 13.90 -26.65
C ASN A 121 -4.27 14.78 -27.38
N ASN A 122 -3.42 15.51 -26.66
CA ASN A 122 -2.37 16.38 -27.22
C ASN A 122 -1.00 15.69 -27.38
N CYS A 123 -0.82 14.46 -26.89
CA CYS A 123 0.35 13.68 -27.24
C CYS A 123 0.17 13.05 -28.62
N ASN A 124 1.08 13.40 -29.53
CA ASN A 124 1.21 12.93 -30.89
C ASN A 124 0.94 11.40 -30.99
N ARG A 125 -0.23 11.00 -31.49
CA ARG A 125 -0.66 9.59 -31.62
C ARG A 125 0.23 8.75 -32.55
N ASP A 126 1.15 9.37 -33.26
CA ASP A 126 2.04 8.70 -34.20
C ASP A 126 3.21 7.92 -33.53
N ASN A 127 3.35 7.98 -32.20
CA ASN A 127 4.45 7.32 -31.49
C ASN A 127 4.06 6.53 -30.22
N ILE A 128 2.77 6.22 -30.01
CA ILE A 128 2.40 5.22 -29.01
C ILE A 128 2.74 3.85 -29.59
N TYR A 129 3.91 3.34 -29.21
CA TYR A 129 4.18 1.91 -29.31
C TYR A 129 3.03 1.18 -28.60
N ASP A 130 2.27 0.38 -29.34
CA ASP A 130 1.22 -0.49 -28.80
C ASP A 130 1.79 -1.21 -27.58
N LEU A 131 1.19 -1.02 -26.40
CA LEU A 131 1.69 -1.57 -25.14
C LEU A 131 1.91 -3.09 -25.27
N ASN A 132 1.06 -3.77 -26.05
CA ASN A 132 1.20 -5.19 -26.34
C ASN A 132 2.50 -5.48 -27.10
N SER A 133 2.86 -4.65 -28.09
CA SER A 133 4.12 -4.80 -28.82
C SER A 133 5.35 -4.68 -27.92
N VAL A 134 5.30 -3.81 -26.90
CA VAL A 134 6.38 -3.64 -25.92
C VAL A 134 6.49 -4.87 -25.02
N VAL A 135 5.36 -5.38 -24.51
CA VAL A 135 5.34 -6.58 -23.65
C VAL A 135 5.86 -7.80 -24.41
N LEU A 136 5.37 -8.01 -25.64
CA LEU A 136 5.82 -9.11 -26.51
C LEU A 136 7.33 -9.05 -26.79
N GLU A 137 7.86 -7.85 -27.02
CA GLU A 137 9.30 -7.65 -27.23
C GLU A 137 10.12 -7.97 -25.96
N ILE A 138 9.63 -7.62 -24.77
CA ILE A 138 10.30 -7.94 -23.50
C ILE A 138 10.36 -9.46 -23.29
N GLU A 139 9.25 -10.16 -23.53
CA GLU A 139 9.19 -11.62 -23.44
C GLU A 139 10.12 -12.28 -24.46
N GLU A 140 10.13 -11.80 -25.71
CA GLU A 140 10.99 -12.31 -26.75
C GLU A 140 12.48 -12.12 -26.39
N ARG A 141 12.86 -10.96 -25.83
CA ARG A 141 14.23 -10.72 -25.33
C ARG A 141 14.62 -11.69 -24.24
N LYS A 142 13.71 -11.96 -23.29
CA LYS A 142 13.96 -12.90 -22.21
C LYS A 142 14.22 -14.32 -22.75
N LEU A 143 13.40 -14.77 -23.70
CA LEU A 143 13.57 -16.07 -24.36
C LEU A 143 14.84 -16.15 -25.22
N ARG A 144 15.29 -15.03 -25.78
CA ARG A 144 16.51 -14.95 -26.60
C ARG A 144 17.80 -14.75 -25.80
N SER A 145 17.71 -14.29 -24.55
CA SER A 145 18.86 -13.96 -23.71
C SER A 145 19.81 -15.15 -23.45
N ALA A 146 19.28 -16.38 -23.41
CA ALA A 146 20.05 -17.61 -23.23
C ALA A 146 20.53 -18.24 -24.57
N ASN A 147 20.42 -17.51 -25.68
CA ASN A 147 20.83 -17.98 -27.00
C ASN A 147 22.04 -17.21 -27.54
N VAL A 148 22.93 -17.94 -28.22
CA VAL A 148 24.04 -17.35 -28.98
C VAL A 148 24.05 -17.91 -30.40
N LEU A 149 24.40 -17.06 -31.37
CA LEU A 149 24.52 -17.42 -32.77
C LEU A 149 25.99 -17.57 -33.13
N LEU A 150 26.35 -18.73 -33.67
CA LEU A 150 27.68 -19.06 -34.18
C LEU A 150 27.65 -19.08 -35.71
N PHE A 151 28.54 -18.29 -36.32
CA PHE A 151 28.66 -18.16 -37.77
C PHE A 151 29.91 -18.87 -38.29
N ASN A 152 29.89 -19.19 -39.59
CA ASN A 152 31.01 -19.77 -40.34
C ASN A 152 31.43 -21.19 -39.88
N ILE A 153 30.45 -22.02 -39.50
CA ILE A 153 30.68 -23.41 -39.10
C ILE A 153 30.21 -24.38 -40.19
N ALA A 154 31.09 -25.24 -40.68
CA ALA A 154 30.79 -26.14 -41.80
C ALA A 154 29.57 -27.02 -41.51
N GLU A 155 28.71 -27.25 -42.52
CA GLU A 155 27.55 -28.15 -42.36
C GLU A 155 28.01 -29.61 -42.34
N SER A 156 27.34 -30.44 -41.52
CA SER A 156 27.59 -31.88 -41.51
C SER A 156 27.09 -32.52 -42.82
N THR A 157 27.89 -33.44 -43.36
CA THR A 157 27.58 -34.25 -44.54
C THR A 157 26.83 -35.54 -44.21
N ALA A 158 26.52 -35.80 -42.93
CA ALA A 158 25.81 -37.00 -42.52
C ALA A 158 24.41 -37.06 -43.16
N SER A 159 23.85 -38.26 -43.33
CA SER A 159 22.49 -38.43 -43.85
C SER A 159 21.43 -38.30 -42.75
N SER A 160 21.73 -38.79 -41.54
CA SER A 160 20.81 -38.79 -40.40
C SER A 160 20.81 -37.48 -39.63
N ILE A 161 19.63 -37.01 -39.23
CA ILE A 161 19.44 -35.81 -38.42
C ILE A 161 20.16 -35.92 -37.07
N ALA A 162 20.11 -37.10 -36.42
CA ALA A 162 20.73 -37.31 -35.12
C ALA A 162 22.26 -37.15 -35.19
N GLN A 163 22.88 -37.71 -36.24
CA GLN A 163 24.32 -37.57 -36.48
C GLN A 163 24.71 -36.12 -36.78
N LYS A 164 23.90 -35.39 -37.58
CA LYS A 164 24.14 -33.96 -37.84
C LYS A 164 24.16 -33.13 -36.56
N ILE A 165 23.24 -33.40 -35.63
CA ILE A 165 23.17 -32.70 -34.34
C ILE A 165 24.40 -33.04 -33.49
N GLU A 166 24.81 -34.30 -33.46
CA GLU A 166 26.01 -34.74 -32.73
C GLU A 166 27.29 -34.11 -33.30
N ASP A 167 27.42 -34.04 -34.62
CA ASP A 167 28.54 -33.38 -35.30
C ASP A 167 28.58 -31.88 -34.98
N ASP A 168 27.43 -31.20 -35.04
CA ASP A 168 27.34 -29.78 -34.69
C ASP A 168 27.73 -29.56 -33.21
N LEU A 169 27.30 -30.44 -32.29
CA LEU A 169 27.71 -30.38 -30.88
C LEU A 169 29.22 -30.57 -30.69
N LYS A 170 29.83 -31.54 -31.39
CA LYS A 170 31.28 -31.79 -31.34
C LYS A 170 32.07 -30.59 -31.87
N GLN A 171 31.62 -30.00 -32.98
CA GLN A 171 32.24 -28.80 -33.53
C GLN A 171 32.09 -27.59 -32.60
N VAL A 172 30.94 -27.39 -31.97
CA VAL A 172 30.75 -26.32 -30.98
C VAL A 172 31.71 -26.51 -29.80
N ALA A 173 31.84 -27.73 -29.28
CA ALA A 173 32.75 -28.02 -28.17
C ALA A 173 34.22 -27.74 -28.55
N SER A 174 34.66 -28.11 -29.75
CA SER A 174 36.04 -27.84 -30.19
C SER A 174 36.33 -26.37 -30.43
N ILE A 175 35.33 -25.60 -30.90
CA ILE A 175 35.45 -24.14 -31.07
C ILE A 175 35.47 -23.42 -29.72
N LEU A 176 34.70 -23.88 -28.74
CA LEU A 176 34.61 -23.28 -27.41
C LEU A 176 35.79 -23.63 -26.50
N ALA A 177 36.36 -24.83 -26.62
CA ALA A 177 37.48 -25.30 -25.79
C ALA A 177 38.65 -24.30 -25.66
N PRO A 178 39.17 -23.67 -26.73
CA PRO A 178 40.26 -22.68 -26.60
C PRO A 178 39.81 -21.34 -26.00
N LEU A 179 38.51 -21.05 -25.93
CA LEU A 179 37.97 -19.80 -25.41
C LEU A 179 37.72 -19.85 -23.89
N GLY A 180 37.78 -21.04 -23.29
CA GLY A 180 37.55 -21.27 -21.87
C GLY A 180 36.71 -22.50 -21.59
N SER A 181 36.38 -22.69 -20.31
CA SER A 181 35.41 -23.70 -19.88
C SER A 181 34.01 -23.10 -19.87
N PHE A 182 33.09 -23.72 -20.59
CA PHE A 182 31.69 -23.31 -20.66
C PHE A 182 30.79 -24.51 -20.36
N PRO A 183 29.61 -24.29 -19.79
CA PRO A 183 28.64 -25.37 -19.61
C PRO A 183 28.24 -25.96 -20.95
N LYS A 184 27.83 -27.23 -20.95
CA LYS A 184 27.33 -27.89 -22.15
C LYS A 184 26.03 -27.20 -22.61
N PRO A 185 25.90 -26.86 -23.90
CA PRO A 185 24.64 -26.34 -24.42
C PRO A 185 23.51 -27.37 -24.33
N ASN A 186 22.29 -26.90 -24.06
CA ASN A 186 21.09 -27.73 -24.04
C ASN A 186 20.71 -28.21 -25.42
N LYS A 187 20.80 -27.29 -26.38
CA LYS A 187 20.33 -27.54 -27.73
C LYS A 187 21.11 -26.70 -28.73
N VAL A 188 21.29 -27.29 -29.91
CA VAL A 188 21.99 -26.69 -31.03
C VAL A 188 21.11 -26.87 -32.28
N ILE A 189 20.86 -25.78 -33.00
CA ILE A 189 19.91 -25.74 -34.12
C ILE A 189 20.45 -24.86 -35.26
N ARG A 190 20.52 -25.38 -36.48
CA ARG A 190 20.83 -24.59 -37.68
C ARG A 190 19.66 -23.67 -38.03
N LEU A 191 19.94 -22.40 -38.36
CA LEU A 191 18.93 -21.42 -38.72
C LEU A 191 18.77 -21.31 -40.24
N GLY A 192 17.52 -21.38 -40.71
CA GLY A 192 17.15 -21.20 -42.11
C GLY A 192 17.18 -22.47 -42.95
N ASN A 193 16.71 -22.34 -44.18
CA ASN A 193 16.64 -23.43 -45.16
C ASN A 193 18.03 -23.70 -45.76
N SER A 194 18.37 -24.97 -45.95
CA SER A 194 19.64 -25.37 -46.56
C SER A 194 19.69 -24.86 -48.01
N LYS A 195 20.83 -24.28 -48.39
CA LYS A 195 21.10 -23.82 -49.75
C LYS A 195 22.50 -24.27 -50.15
N PRO A 196 22.73 -24.64 -51.42
CA PRO A 196 24.05 -25.02 -51.89
C PRO A 196 25.02 -23.84 -51.71
N ASN A 197 26.25 -24.14 -51.27
CA ASN A 197 27.33 -23.16 -51.03
C ASN A 197 27.04 -22.05 -49.99
N VAL A 198 25.95 -22.14 -49.22
CA VAL A 198 25.66 -21.18 -48.16
C VAL A 198 25.66 -21.89 -46.81
N VAL A 199 26.61 -21.53 -45.96
CA VAL A 199 26.72 -22.07 -44.61
C VAL A 199 25.71 -21.39 -43.70
N ARG A 200 24.82 -22.19 -43.09
CA ARG A 200 23.82 -21.66 -42.15
C ARG A 200 24.40 -21.34 -40.77
N PRO A 201 23.94 -20.26 -40.12
CA PRO A 201 24.26 -19.99 -38.73
C PRO A 201 23.74 -21.07 -37.80
N LEU A 202 24.45 -21.28 -36.71
CA LEU A 202 24.11 -22.24 -35.67
C LEU A 202 23.63 -21.49 -34.43
N LYS A 203 22.40 -21.75 -34.00
CA LYS A 203 21.85 -21.27 -32.73
C LYS A 203 22.17 -22.26 -31.63
N ILE A 204 22.86 -21.77 -30.61
CA ILE A 204 23.24 -22.52 -29.41
C ILE A 204 22.39 -21.99 -28.26
N ILE A 205 21.73 -22.89 -27.53
CA ILE A 205 20.80 -22.58 -26.45
C ILE A 205 21.40 -23.10 -25.14
N TYR A 206 21.54 -22.21 -24.16
CA TYR A 206 22.00 -22.51 -22.81
C TYR A 206 20.85 -22.46 -21.79
N ASP A 207 21.10 -22.92 -20.57
CA ASP A 207 20.16 -22.78 -19.45
C ASP A 207 20.05 -21.34 -18.94
N ASN A 208 21.13 -20.56 -19.05
CA ASN A 208 21.21 -19.25 -18.43
C ASN A 208 21.89 -18.21 -19.34
N GLU A 209 21.52 -16.94 -19.15
CA GLU A 209 22.10 -15.80 -19.86
C GLU A 209 23.58 -15.57 -19.49
N ALA A 210 24.02 -15.96 -18.29
CA ALA A 210 25.40 -15.77 -17.85
C ALA A 210 26.40 -16.50 -18.75
N SER A 211 26.09 -17.74 -19.13
CA SER A 211 26.90 -18.56 -20.04
C SER A 211 27.05 -17.88 -21.40
N VAL A 212 25.97 -17.29 -21.91
CA VAL A 212 25.99 -16.53 -23.16
C VAL A 212 26.87 -15.29 -23.04
N LYS A 213 26.76 -14.55 -21.94
CA LYS A 213 27.61 -13.36 -21.67
C LYS A 213 29.09 -13.73 -21.65
N ASP A 214 29.45 -14.86 -21.05
CA ASP A 214 30.83 -15.31 -20.97
C ASP A 214 31.36 -15.75 -22.34
N VAL A 215 30.59 -16.51 -23.12
CA VAL A 215 30.94 -16.85 -24.51
C VAL A 215 31.16 -15.58 -25.35
N LEU A 216 30.25 -14.60 -25.25
CA LEU A 216 30.36 -13.35 -26.01
C LEU A 216 31.53 -12.47 -25.55
N ARG A 217 31.91 -12.51 -24.27
CA ARG A 217 33.11 -11.83 -23.74
C ARG A 217 34.38 -12.48 -24.28
N SER A 218 34.52 -13.80 -24.17
CA SER A 218 35.69 -14.53 -24.68
C SER A 218 35.86 -14.37 -26.19
N ASN A 219 34.75 -14.29 -26.94
CA ASN A 219 34.79 -14.03 -28.38
C ASN A 219 35.43 -12.67 -28.75
N LYS A 220 35.38 -11.66 -27.87
CA LYS A 220 36.05 -10.36 -28.14
C LYS A 220 37.57 -10.45 -28.08
N ILE A 221 38.08 -11.38 -27.29
CA ILE A 221 39.52 -11.60 -27.04
C ILE A 221 40.07 -12.68 -27.99
N ASN A 222 39.20 -13.47 -28.62
CA ASN A 222 39.58 -14.54 -29.53
C ASN A 222 40.47 -14.01 -30.68
N PRO A 223 41.76 -14.42 -30.72
CA PRO A 223 42.67 -14.02 -31.80
C PRO A 223 42.29 -14.67 -33.13
N ASN A 224 41.69 -15.87 -33.08
CA ASN A 224 41.24 -16.61 -34.24
C ASN A 224 39.83 -16.19 -34.64
N ARG A 225 39.76 -15.13 -35.44
CA ARG A 225 38.52 -14.58 -36.00
C ARG A 225 37.86 -15.44 -37.08
N LYS A 226 38.22 -16.72 -37.23
CA LYS A 226 37.56 -17.62 -38.19
C LYS A 226 36.07 -17.82 -37.87
N TYR A 227 35.75 -17.90 -36.59
CA TYR A 227 34.39 -18.09 -36.09
C TYR A 227 33.93 -16.85 -35.36
N HIS A 228 32.64 -16.56 -35.43
CA HIS A 228 32.06 -15.39 -34.77
C HIS A 228 30.82 -15.76 -33.98
N PHE A 229 30.84 -15.42 -32.70
CA PHE A 229 29.66 -15.47 -31.84
C PHE A 229 28.96 -14.12 -31.83
N ARG A 230 27.63 -14.12 -31.96
CA ARG A 230 26.77 -12.94 -31.83
C ARG A 230 25.57 -13.23 -30.94
N PRO A 231 25.02 -12.23 -30.25
CA PRO A 231 23.76 -12.39 -29.51
C PRO A 231 22.62 -12.71 -30.49
N ASP A 232 21.65 -13.52 -30.04
CA ASP A 232 20.38 -13.71 -30.75
C ASP A 232 19.47 -12.53 -30.46
N LEU A 233 19.25 -11.68 -31.46
CA LEU A 233 18.48 -10.43 -31.32
C LEU A 233 17.06 -10.59 -31.87
N THR A 234 16.11 -9.90 -31.24
CA THR A 234 14.74 -9.76 -31.76
C THR A 234 14.75 -9.05 -33.11
N LYS A 235 13.62 -9.10 -33.83
CA LYS A 235 13.50 -8.38 -35.10
C LYS A 235 13.69 -6.87 -34.90
N ILE A 236 13.05 -6.29 -33.89
CA ILE A 236 13.14 -4.86 -33.57
C ILE A 236 14.58 -4.46 -33.27
N GLN A 237 15.30 -5.23 -32.44
CA GLN A 237 16.70 -4.98 -32.13
C GLN A 237 17.61 -5.08 -33.37
N ARG A 238 17.33 -6.04 -34.27
CA ARG A 238 18.10 -6.23 -35.51
C ARG A 238 17.89 -5.07 -36.47
N ASP A 239 16.64 -4.67 -36.67
CA ASP A 239 16.28 -3.57 -37.57
C ASP A 239 16.88 -2.25 -37.06
N TYR A 240 16.80 -2.00 -35.75
CA TYR A 240 17.51 -0.89 -35.12
C TYR A 240 19.03 -0.96 -35.36
N ASN A 241 19.66 -2.11 -35.11
CA ASN A 241 21.10 -2.27 -35.32
C ASN A 241 21.52 -2.09 -36.78
N ASN A 242 20.67 -2.41 -37.75
CA ASN A 242 20.92 -2.16 -39.17
C ASN A 242 20.82 -0.65 -39.47
N LYS A 243 19.77 0.03 -39.02
CA LYS A 243 19.62 1.49 -39.16
C LYS A 243 20.83 2.24 -38.60
N VAL A 244 21.33 1.83 -37.44
CA VAL A 244 22.51 2.45 -36.81
C VAL A 244 23.79 2.20 -37.63
N ARG A 245 23.91 1.05 -38.31
CA ARG A 245 25.04 0.80 -39.22
C ARG A 245 24.95 1.65 -40.48
N ASP A 246 23.76 1.76 -41.05
CA ASP A 246 23.51 2.57 -42.24
C ASP A 246 23.83 4.04 -41.93
N GLU A 247 23.32 4.57 -40.81
CA GLU A 247 23.65 5.92 -40.33
C GLU A 247 25.16 6.10 -40.09
N PHE A 248 25.83 5.09 -39.52
CA PHE A 248 27.27 5.15 -39.31
C PHE A 248 28.05 5.24 -40.63
N HIS A 249 27.67 4.46 -41.64
CA HIS A 249 28.29 4.50 -42.96
C HIS A 249 28.00 5.83 -43.68
N ASP A 250 26.80 6.38 -43.53
CA ASP A 250 26.44 7.69 -44.05
C ASP A 250 27.26 8.83 -43.42
N ARG A 251 27.56 8.73 -42.13
CA ARG A 251 28.42 9.72 -41.45
C ARG A 251 29.87 9.61 -41.91
N LEU A 252 30.37 8.38 -42.07
CA LEU A 252 31.71 8.15 -42.63
C LEU A 252 31.83 8.70 -44.06
N SER A 253 30.82 8.51 -44.90
CA SER A 253 30.82 9.01 -46.29
C SER A 253 30.72 10.54 -46.36
N LYS A 254 30.12 11.18 -45.36
CA LYS A 254 30.10 12.65 -45.17
C LYS A 254 31.40 13.22 -44.59
N GLY A 255 32.41 12.38 -44.31
CA GLY A 255 33.73 12.81 -43.83
C GLY A 255 33.88 12.87 -42.31
N GLU A 256 32.89 12.43 -41.53
CA GLU A 256 33.04 12.33 -40.08
C GLU A 256 33.96 11.16 -39.72
N SER A 257 35.16 11.43 -39.23
CA SER A 257 36.17 10.39 -38.88
C SER A 257 36.26 10.11 -37.38
N ASP A 258 35.67 10.97 -36.55
CA ASP A 258 35.64 10.89 -35.08
C ASP A 258 34.55 9.97 -34.54
N VAL A 259 33.92 9.14 -35.36
CA VAL A 259 32.82 8.25 -34.96
C VAL A 259 33.23 6.78 -34.89
N ALA A 260 32.64 6.02 -33.98
CA ALA A 260 32.84 4.59 -33.80
C ALA A 260 31.56 3.88 -33.34
N LEU A 261 31.31 2.68 -33.87
CA LEU A 261 30.26 1.81 -33.39
C LEU A 261 30.67 1.09 -32.10
N LYS A 262 29.81 1.16 -31.08
CA LYS A 262 29.98 0.42 -29.83
C LYS A 262 28.67 -0.27 -29.44
N TYR A 263 28.81 -1.47 -28.88
CA TYR A 263 27.69 -2.16 -28.25
C TYR A 263 27.53 -1.67 -26.80
N LYS A 264 26.32 -1.23 -26.45
CA LYS A 264 25.87 -1.00 -25.06
C LYS A 264 24.60 -1.82 -24.86
N GLU A 265 24.58 -2.66 -23.83
CA GLU A 265 23.38 -3.46 -23.49
C GLU A 265 22.80 -4.25 -24.68
N ASN A 266 23.68 -4.85 -25.49
CA ASN A 266 23.35 -5.61 -26.72
C ASN A 266 22.79 -4.80 -27.90
N LEU A 267 22.72 -3.47 -27.80
CA LEU A 267 22.35 -2.56 -28.89
C LEU A 267 23.56 -1.78 -29.43
N LEU A 268 23.54 -1.51 -30.73
CA LEU A 268 24.55 -0.67 -31.38
C LEU A 268 24.27 0.81 -31.13
N HIS A 269 25.34 1.55 -30.85
CA HIS A 269 25.32 3.00 -30.77
C HIS A 269 26.52 3.57 -31.51
N ILE A 270 26.32 4.71 -32.16
CA ILE A 270 27.39 5.55 -32.69
C ILE A 270 27.92 6.40 -31.54
N THR A 271 29.23 6.38 -31.33
CA THR A 271 29.91 7.12 -30.27
C THR A 271 31.08 7.89 -30.84
N LYS A 272 31.43 9.02 -30.23
CA LYS A 272 32.66 9.73 -30.60
C LYS A 272 33.89 8.98 -30.09
N LYS A 273 34.91 8.87 -30.93
CA LYS A 273 36.25 8.42 -30.57
C LYS A 273 36.82 9.43 -29.58
N ARG A 274 37.11 8.99 -28.36
CA ARG A 274 37.93 9.80 -27.46
C ARG A 274 39.36 9.69 -27.98
N PHE A 275 39.93 10.79 -28.44
CA PHE A 275 41.37 10.88 -28.62
C PHE A 275 42.00 10.73 -27.24
N SER A 276 42.73 9.65 -27.00
CA SER A 276 43.61 9.55 -25.84
C SER A 276 44.68 10.62 -26.00
N VAL A 277 44.62 11.67 -25.19
CA VAL A 277 45.72 12.62 -25.07
C VAL A 277 46.90 11.83 -24.52
N ASP A 278 47.92 11.64 -25.35
CA ASP A 278 49.18 11.01 -24.99
C ASP A 278 49.86 11.90 -23.94
N LEU A 279 49.72 11.54 -22.65
CA LEU A 279 50.39 12.22 -21.53
C LEU A 279 51.90 11.91 -21.45
N SER A 280 52.45 11.24 -22.46
CA SER A 280 53.86 10.83 -22.54
C SER A 280 54.81 11.92 -23.08
N LYS A 281 54.32 13.13 -23.40
CA LYS A 281 55.15 14.30 -23.80
C LYS A 281 55.24 15.39 -22.72
N LYS A 282 55.44 15.00 -21.46
CA LYS A 282 55.94 15.88 -20.41
C LYS A 282 57.03 15.17 -19.61
N GLN A 283 58.24 15.16 -20.16
CA GLN A 283 59.51 15.40 -19.47
C GLN A 283 60.63 15.48 -20.49
#